data_AF-A0AAU2XK77-F1
#
_entry.id   AF-A0AAU2XK77-F1
#
_cell.length_a   1.000
_cell.length_b   1.000
_cell.length_c   1.000
_cell.angle_alpha   90.00
_cell.angle_beta   90.00
_cell.angle_gamma   90.00
#
_symmetry.space_group_name_H-M   'P 1'
#
loop_
_entity.id
_entity.type
_entity.pdbx_description
1 polymer ?
#
loop_
_entity_poly.entity_id
_entity_poly.type
_entity_poly.pdbx_seq_one_letter_code
_entity_poly.pdbx_strand_id
1 'polypeptide(L)'
;MPRHPEPGVSPASGNGSARPAGPLPPSAPAAAAQPLPAPAGPPAQAVTDAVPTRVRIPALGVDSLLEALEIGPDGHLGTPKDPHRAGWWADGPRPGSPGAAVLVGHVDSRTGPAVFYTLATLRPGARVEVARADGTTAPFTVTKVATYPKGEFPTDAVYGATAGPSLRLLTCGGRYDKRQRAYTDNVVVFADPAPAPAASPRTAAPTARKPASPPAATAATAAPGKPPRQTSPPLPPSAPASSRSRS
;
A
#
# COMPACT_ATOMS: atom_id res chain seq x y z
N MET A 1 -33.50 -74.26 -16.36
CA MET A 1 -34.84 -74.21 -16.97
C MET A 1 -35.69 -73.25 -16.14
N PRO A 2 -36.51 -72.34 -16.68
CA PRO A 2 -36.66 -71.77 -18.04
C PRO A 2 -36.20 -70.29 -18.08
N ARG A 3 -35.76 -69.64 -19.17
CA ARG A 3 -36.29 -69.38 -20.53
C ARG A 3 -37.53 -68.47 -20.61
N HIS A 4 -37.30 -67.33 -21.31
CA HIS A 4 -38.20 -66.51 -22.16
C HIS A 4 -39.19 -65.54 -21.51
N PRO A 5 -39.70 -64.51 -22.24
CA PRO A 5 -39.56 -64.20 -23.68
C PRO A 5 -39.22 -62.74 -24.08
N GLU A 6 -38.66 -62.54 -25.27
CA GLU A 6 -38.97 -61.38 -26.16
C GLU A 6 -40.28 -61.68 -26.93
N PRO A 7 -41.05 -60.71 -27.47
CA PRO A 7 -40.79 -60.29 -28.85
C PRO A 7 -41.32 -58.90 -29.27
N GLY A 8 -40.89 -58.43 -30.45
CA GLY A 8 -41.71 -57.53 -31.26
C GLY A 8 -40.95 -56.70 -32.30
N VAL A 9 -40.57 -57.32 -33.43
CA VAL A 9 -41.19 -57.13 -34.77
C VAL A 9 -40.62 -55.97 -35.61
N SER A 10 -39.78 -56.35 -36.60
CA SER A 10 -39.45 -55.59 -37.82
C SER A 10 -40.67 -55.51 -38.78
N PRO A 11 -40.73 -54.65 -39.81
CA PRO A 11 -39.98 -54.93 -41.05
C PRO A 11 -39.47 -53.70 -41.84
N ALA A 12 -38.66 -54.03 -42.85
CA ALA A 12 -37.97 -53.18 -43.80
C ALA A 12 -38.85 -52.65 -44.95
N SER A 13 -38.43 -51.53 -45.55
CA SER A 13 -38.44 -51.21 -47.00
C SER A 13 -38.05 -49.72 -47.14
N GLY A 14 -37.22 -49.25 -48.06
CA GLY A 14 -36.55 -49.86 -49.20
C GLY A 14 -35.90 -48.75 -50.06
N ASN A 15 -34.98 -49.20 -50.92
CA ASN A 15 -34.53 -48.62 -52.19
C ASN A 15 -34.08 -47.15 -52.30
N GLY A 16 -32.87 -47.00 -52.84
CA GLY A 16 -32.76 -46.39 -54.17
C GLY A 16 -31.84 -45.18 -54.31
N SER A 17 -30.77 -45.42 -55.07
CA SER A 17 -30.08 -44.47 -55.96
C SER A 17 -29.06 -43.50 -55.36
N ALA A 18 -27.81 -43.87 -55.61
CA ALA A 18 -26.64 -43.01 -55.65
C ALA A 18 -26.85 -41.78 -56.55
N ARG A 19 -26.27 -40.65 -56.13
CA ARG A 19 -26.06 -39.46 -56.96
C ARG A 19 -24.62 -38.96 -56.72
N PRO A 20 -23.87 -38.55 -57.77
CA PRO A 20 -22.41 -38.44 -57.71
C PRO A 20 -21.93 -37.22 -56.91
N ALA A 21 -20.71 -37.37 -56.39
CA ALA A 21 -19.96 -36.36 -55.66
C ALA A 21 -19.67 -35.13 -56.54
N GLY A 22 -20.11 -33.95 -56.07
CA GLY A 22 -19.58 -32.67 -56.53
C GLY A 22 -18.38 -32.27 -55.65
N PRO A 23 -17.33 -31.64 -56.21
CA PRO A 23 -16.16 -31.25 -55.44
C PRO A 23 -16.46 -30.01 -54.59
N LEU A 24 -16.18 -30.08 -53.30
CA LEU A 24 -16.17 -28.94 -52.37
C LEU A 24 -14.71 -28.53 -52.08
N PRO A 25 -14.47 -27.23 -51.81
CA PRO A 25 -13.21 -26.50 -52.07
C PRO A 25 -12.05 -26.83 -51.10
N PRO A 26 -10.80 -26.40 -51.42
CA PRO A 26 -9.64 -26.63 -50.55
C PRO A 26 -9.81 -25.96 -49.18
N SER A 27 -9.55 -26.73 -48.12
CA SER A 27 -9.45 -26.25 -46.73
C SER A 27 -8.42 -25.13 -46.62
N ALA A 28 -8.86 -23.94 -46.20
CA ALA A 28 -7.96 -22.89 -45.75
C ALA A 28 -7.21 -23.34 -44.49
N PRO A 29 -5.92 -23.00 -44.32
CA PRO A 29 -5.19 -23.34 -43.11
C PRO A 29 -5.82 -22.61 -41.92
N ALA A 30 -6.21 -23.36 -40.90
CA ALA A 30 -6.57 -22.83 -39.60
C ALA A 30 -5.35 -22.07 -39.05
N ALA A 31 -5.43 -20.75 -39.04
CA ALA A 31 -4.46 -19.92 -38.34
C ALA A 31 -4.48 -20.34 -36.87
N ALA A 32 -3.37 -20.90 -36.40
CA ALA A 32 -3.16 -21.22 -35.00
C ALA A 32 -3.39 -19.94 -34.19
N ALA A 33 -4.48 -19.91 -33.42
CA ALA A 33 -4.72 -18.87 -32.44
C ALA A 33 -3.58 -18.95 -31.43
N GLN A 34 -2.67 -17.97 -31.48
CA GLN A 34 -1.65 -17.85 -30.44
C GLN A 34 -2.36 -17.60 -29.11
N PRO A 35 -1.99 -18.30 -28.02
CA PRO A 35 -2.57 -18.04 -26.71
C PRO A 35 -2.28 -16.58 -26.35
N LEU A 36 -3.33 -15.79 -26.09
CA LEU A 36 -3.15 -14.47 -25.50
C LEU A 36 -2.41 -14.65 -24.16
N PRO A 37 -1.39 -13.82 -23.87
CA PRO A 37 -0.78 -13.83 -22.55
C PRO A 37 -1.86 -13.55 -21.51
N ALA A 38 -2.02 -14.46 -20.54
CA ALA A 38 -2.86 -14.22 -19.38
C ALA A 38 -2.39 -12.92 -18.68
N PRO A 39 -3.31 -12.09 -18.14
CA PRO A 39 -2.91 -10.91 -17.40
C PRO A 39 -1.99 -11.33 -16.25
N ALA A 40 -0.74 -10.87 -16.28
CA ALA A 40 0.15 -11.03 -15.14
C ALA A 40 -0.57 -10.40 -13.93
N GLY A 41 -0.80 -11.20 -12.89
CA GLY A 41 -1.34 -10.71 -11.64
C GLY A 41 -0.49 -9.56 -11.09
N PRO A 42 -1.03 -8.74 -10.17
CA PRO A 42 -0.26 -7.66 -9.57
C PRO A 42 1.08 -8.19 -9.05
N PRO A 43 2.18 -7.42 -9.19
CA PRO A 43 3.48 -7.88 -8.72
C PRO A 43 3.37 -8.22 -7.24
N ALA A 44 3.65 -9.48 -6.91
CA ALA A 44 3.85 -9.87 -5.52
C ALA A 44 4.90 -8.92 -4.94
N GLN A 45 4.62 -8.32 -3.78
CA GLN A 45 5.60 -7.47 -3.12
C GLN A 45 6.90 -8.26 -3.01
N ALA A 46 7.97 -7.76 -3.63
CA ALA A 46 9.23 -8.48 -3.62
C ALA A 46 9.70 -8.60 -2.17
N VAL A 47 9.83 -9.84 -1.68
CA VAL A 47 10.51 -10.12 -0.43
C VAL A 47 11.95 -9.68 -0.60
N THR A 48 12.42 -8.81 0.28
CA THR A 48 13.76 -8.21 0.20
C THR A 48 14.37 -8.17 1.59
N ASP A 49 15.66 -8.46 1.66
CA ASP A 49 16.46 -8.29 2.86
C ASP A 49 17.02 -6.87 3.01
N ALA A 50 16.41 -5.88 2.38
CA ALA A 50 16.84 -4.50 2.51
C ALA A 50 16.55 -3.91 3.91
N VAL A 51 17.48 -3.09 4.40
CA VAL A 51 17.35 -2.41 5.70
C VAL A 51 16.30 -1.30 5.58
N PRO A 52 15.34 -1.19 6.51
CA PRO A 52 14.38 -0.09 6.48
C PRO A 52 15.06 1.20 6.94
N THR A 53 14.80 2.29 6.22
CA THR A 53 15.48 3.59 6.44
C THR A 53 14.53 4.67 6.92
N ARG A 54 13.24 4.55 6.60
CA ARG A 54 12.23 5.59 6.88
C ARG A 54 10.85 5.00 7.02
N VAL A 55 10.04 5.55 7.92
CA VAL A 55 8.61 5.21 8.08
C VAL A 55 7.75 6.44 7.80
N ARG A 56 6.64 6.22 7.09
CA ARG A 56 5.63 7.24 6.79
C ARG A 56 4.25 6.76 7.20
N ILE A 57 3.52 7.64 7.90
CA ILE A 57 2.12 7.43 8.27
C ILE A 57 1.35 8.70 7.87
N PRO A 58 0.87 8.79 6.61
CA PRO A 58 0.28 10.02 6.09
C PRO A 58 -0.90 10.54 6.91
N ALA A 59 -1.73 9.64 7.45
CA ALA A 59 -2.88 10.00 8.27
C ALA A 59 -2.52 10.72 9.59
N LEU A 60 -1.27 10.60 10.05
CA LEU A 60 -0.75 11.22 11.26
C LEU A 60 0.29 12.32 10.97
N GLY A 61 0.63 12.55 9.69
CA GLY A 61 1.73 13.44 9.32
C GLY A 61 3.11 12.96 9.76
N VAL A 62 3.28 11.67 10.08
CA VAL A 62 4.57 11.10 10.49
C VAL A 62 5.40 10.82 9.26
N ASP A 63 6.62 11.35 9.26
CA ASP A 63 7.64 11.05 8.27
C ASP A 63 9.02 11.07 8.95
N SER A 64 9.55 9.89 9.28
CA SER A 64 10.65 9.75 10.23
C SER A 64 11.70 8.74 9.77
N LEU A 65 12.98 9.07 9.98
CA LEU A 65 14.09 8.12 9.79
C LEU A 65 14.04 7.02 10.85
N LEU A 66 14.62 5.87 10.52
CA LEU A 66 14.70 4.72 11.39
C LEU A 66 16.09 4.57 12.01
N GLU A 67 16.13 4.45 13.33
CA GLU A 67 17.32 4.02 14.09
C GLU A 67 17.30 2.50 14.26
N ALA A 68 18.43 1.83 14.09
CA ALA A 68 18.54 0.42 14.42
C ALA A 68 18.53 0.25 15.94
N LEU A 69 17.69 -0.66 16.42
CA LEU A 69 17.53 -1.01 17.83
C LEU A 69 17.81 -2.50 18.03
N GLU A 70 18.46 -2.80 19.14
CA GLU A 70 18.81 -4.16 19.55
C GLU A 70 18.11 -4.47 20.87
N ILE A 71 17.98 -5.76 21.18
CA ILE A 71 17.55 -6.20 22.50
C ILE A 71 18.73 -6.07 23.46
N GLY A 72 18.52 -5.32 24.54
CA GLY A 72 19.52 -5.16 25.58
C GLY A 72 19.77 -6.43 26.40
N PRO A 73 20.81 -6.44 27.24
CA PRO A 73 21.09 -7.58 28.14
C PRO A 73 19.99 -7.83 29.19
N ASP A 74 19.12 -6.85 29.40
CA ASP A 74 17.92 -6.95 30.24
C ASP A 74 16.74 -7.64 29.53
N GLY A 75 16.91 -8.05 28.26
CA GLY A 75 15.88 -8.72 27.47
C GLY A 75 14.83 -7.77 26.89
N HIS A 76 15.04 -6.46 26.98
CA HIS A 76 14.11 -5.47 26.44
C HIS A 76 14.62 -4.86 25.15
N LEU A 77 13.70 -4.62 24.21
CA LEU A 77 14.01 -3.83 23.02
C LEU A 77 14.27 -2.38 23.43
N GLY A 78 15.40 -1.83 23.00
CA GLY A 78 15.76 -0.44 23.27
C GLY A 78 14.74 0.57 22.71
N THR A 79 14.88 1.83 23.09
CA THR A 79 14.12 2.94 22.50
C THR A 79 15.02 3.83 21.65
N PRO A 80 14.48 4.53 20.64
CA PRO A 80 15.26 5.50 19.85
C PRO A 80 15.91 6.56 20.74
N LYS A 81 17.10 7.03 20.34
CA LYS A 81 17.81 8.08 21.07
C LYS A 81 17.17 9.45 20.84
N ASP A 82 16.74 9.71 19.61
CA ASP A 82 16.02 10.93 19.23
C ASP A 82 14.50 10.72 19.40
N PRO A 83 13.80 11.54 20.21
CA PRO A 83 12.34 11.43 20.36
C PRO A 83 11.57 11.66 19.05
N HIS A 84 12.15 12.35 18.06
CA HIS A 84 11.52 12.58 16.76
C HIS A 84 11.85 11.48 15.73
N ARG A 85 12.65 10.49 16.12
CA ARG A 85 12.93 9.30 15.30
C ARG A 85 12.19 8.08 15.78
N ALA A 86 11.75 7.27 14.83
CA ALA A 86 11.33 5.92 15.12
C ALA A 86 12.56 5.01 15.10
N GLY A 87 12.47 3.88 15.78
CA GLY A 87 13.48 2.84 15.77
C GLY A 87 12.91 1.55 15.24
N TRP A 88 13.77 0.72 14.68
CA TRP A 88 13.44 -0.57 14.11
C TRP A 88 14.23 -1.65 14.84
N TRP A 89 13.55 -2.73 15.24
CA TRP A 89 14.22 -3.88 15.82
C TRP A 89 15.04 -4.63 14.77
N ALA A 90 16.36 -4.51 14.85
CA ALA A 90 17.28 -4.93 13.81
C ALA A 90 17.51 -6.46 13.73
N ASP A 91 17.36 -7.16 14.86
CA ASP A 91 17.45 -8.63 14.92
C ASP A 91 16.16 -9.32 14.48
N GLY A 92 15.09 -8.55 14.26
CA GLY A 92 13.78 -9.04 13.86
C GLY A 92 13.59 -9.17 12.34
N PRO A 93 12.40 -9.63 11.92
CA PRO A 93 12.00 -9.64 10.53
C PRO A 93 12.09 -8.26 9.88
N ARG A 94 12.57 -8.23 8.63
CA ARG A 94 12.60 -7.01 7.84
C ARG A 94 11.21 -6.68 7.31
N PRO A 95 10.81 -5.39 7.22
CA PRO A 95 9.49 -5.02 6.71
C PRO A 95 9.26 -5.60 5.31
N GLY A 96 8.26 -6.47 5.17
CA GLY A 96 7.86 -7.14 3.92
C GLY A 96 8.44 -8.55 3.72
N SER A 97 9.32 -9.01 4.61
CA SER A 97 9.66 -10.42 4.76
C SER A 97 8.68 -11.11 5.73
N PRO A 98 8.50 -12.44 5.64
CA PRO A 98 7.67 -13.18 6.61
C PRO A 98 8.09 -12.90 8.06
N GLY A 99 7.11 -12.70 8.94
CA GLY A 99 7.32 -12.34 10.33
C GLY A 99 6.88 -10.91 10.68
N ALA A 100 6.86 -10.61 11.97
CA ALA A 100 6.51 -9.30 12.50
C ALA A 100 7.72 -8.36 12.53
N ALA A 101 7.79 -7.43 11.59
CA ALA A 101 8.70 -6.30 11.69
C ALA A 101 8.19 -5.32 12.76
N VAL A 102 9.04 -4.90 13.70
CA VAL A 102 8.65 -4.04 14.82
C VAL A 102 9.33 -2.69 14.72
N LEU A 103 8.53 -1.62 14.77
CA LEU A 103 8.99 -0.24 14.89
C LEU A 103 8.53 0.35 16.22
N VAL A 104 9.43 1.00 16.94
CA VAL A 104 9.19 1.60 18.25
C VAL A 104 9.39 3.11 18.15
N GLY A 105 8.58 3.89 18.86
CA GLY A 105 8.76 5.33 18.93
C GLY A 105 8.27 5.89 20.25
N HIS A 106 8.85 7.03 20.63
CA HIS A 106 8.43 7.77 21.81
C HIS A 106 7.03 8.36 21.59
N VAL A 107 6.23 8.40 22.66
CA VAL A 107 4.95 9.10 22.67
C VAL A 107 5.18 10.60 22.88
N ASP A 108 6.01 10.96 23.85
CA ASP A 108 6.39 12.34 24.14
C ASP A 108 7.85 12.46 24.57
N SER A 109 8.24 13.69 24.84
CA SER A 109 9.57 14.07 25.30
C SER A 109 9.45 15.21 26.33
N ARG A 110 10.58 15.57 26.95
CA ARG A 110 10.64 16.72 27.86
C ARG A 110 10.24 18.05 27.22
N THR A 111 10.28 18.14 25.88
CA THR A 111 10.00 19.36 25.12
C THR A 111 8.68 19.32 24.36
N GLY A 112 7.93 18.21 24.43
CA GLY A 112 6.62 18.09 23.79
C GLY A 112 6.40 16.76 23.07
N PRO A 113 5.40 16.71 22.17
CA PRO A 113 5.05 15.52 21.38
C PRO A 113 6.25 14.90 20.64
N ALA A 114 6.32 13.58 20.63
CA ALA A 114 7.34 12.80 19.93
C ALA A 114 6.77 12.11 18.67
N VAL A 115 7.58 11.29 17.99
CA VAL A 115 7.26 10.71 16.68
C VAL A 115 5.92 9.94 16.65
N PHE A 116 5.55 9.25 17.73
CA PHE A 116 4.34 8.43 17.81
C PHE A 116 3.31 8.98 18.81
N TYR A 117 3.37 10.28 19.11
CA TYR A 117 2.43 10.94 20.03
C TYR A 117 0.96 10.64 19.75
N THR A 118 0.58 10.64 18.48
CA THR A 118 -0.81 10.43 18.04
C THR A 118 -1.08 9.00 17.55
N LEU A 119 -0.17 8.04 17.78
CA LEU A 119 -0.32 6.69 17.23
C LEU A 119 -1.62 6.00 17.65
N ALA A 120 -2.09 6.25 18.87
CA ALA A 120 -3.35 5.72 19.39
C ALA A 120 -4.61 6.20 18.64
N THR A 121 -4.52 7.29 17.87
CA THR A 121 -5.65 7.82 17.10
C THR A 121 -5.76 7.19 15.71
N LEU A 122 -4.78 6.39 15.30
CA LEU A 122 -4.79 5.69 14.03
C LEU A 122 -6.01 4.77 13.93
N ARG A 123 -6.48 4.52 12.69
CA ARG A 123 -7.66 3.70 12.43
C ARG A 123 -7.31 2.55 11.49
N PRO A 124 -7.99 1.40 11.61
CA PRO A 124 -7.94 0.37 10.59
C PRO A 124 -8.22 0.95 9.19
N GLY A 125 -7.48 0.47 8.18
CA GLY A 125 -7.48 1.00 6.82
C GLY A 125 -6.45 2.11 6.56
N ALA A 126 -5.83 2.69 7.59
CA ALA A 126 -4.77 3.66 7.40
C ALA A 126 -3.52 3.03 6.77
N ARG A 127 -2.81 3.78 5.92
CA ARG A 127 -1.58 3.32 5.28
C ARG A 127 -0.35 3.62 6.13
N VAL A 128 0.57 2.68 6.12
CA VAL A 128 1.93 2.82 6.65
C VAL A 128 2.90 2.40 5.56
N GLU A 129 3.89 3.23 5.27
CA GLU A 129 4.88 2.97 4.23
C GLU A 129 6.27 2.91 4.87
N VAL A 130 7.01 1.84 4.60
CA VAL A 130 8.39 1.69 5.08
C VAL A 130 9.33 1.69 3.89
N ALA A 131 10.11 2.76 3.76
CA ALA A 131 11.14 2.86 2.73
C ALA A 131 12.35 2.03 3.13
N ARG A 132 12.99 1.40 2.14
CA ARG A 132 14.14 0.52 2.34
C ARG A 132 15.36 1.05 1.60
N ALA A 133 16.54 0.60 2.01
CA ALA A 133 17.82 1.03 1.45
C ALA A 133 18.02 0.63 -0.03
N ASP A 134 17.30 -0.37 -0.52
CA ASP A 134 17.29 -0.79 -1.93
C ASP A 134 16.43 0.11 -2.84
N GLY A 135 15.84 1.18 -2.28
CA GLY A 135 14.95 2.09 -3.00
C GLY A 135 13.51 1.59 -3.11
N THR A 136 13.20 0.38 -2.64
CA THR A 136 11.83 -0.13 -2.59
C THR A 136 11.08 0.40 -1.37
N THR A 137 9.75 0.29 -1.40
CA THR A 137 8.88 0.63 -0.27
C THR A 137 7.96 -0.55 0.04
N ALA A 138 7.83 -0.88 1.32
CA ALA A 138 6.88 -1.85 1.84
C ALA A 138 5.60 -1.13 2.27
N PRO A 139 4.48 -1.25 1.54
CA PRO A 139 3.22 -0.67 1.95
C PRO A 139 2.46 -1.65 2.85
N PHE A 140 1.93 -1.13 3.95
CA PHE A 140 1.10 -1.83 4.92
C PHE A 140 -0.21 -1.08 5.14
N THR A 141 -1.25 -1.83 5.51
CA THR A 141 -2.55 -1.31 5.92
C THR A 141 -2.81 -1.70 7.36
N VAL A 142 -3.15 -0.74 8.20
CA VAL A 142 -3.50 -0.97 9.60
C VAL A 142 -4.73 -1.86 9.67
N THR A 143 -4.67 -2.92 10.45
CA THR A 143 -5.77 -3.85 10.67
C THR A 143 -6.33 -3.73 12.08
N LYS A 144 -5.50 -3.38 13.07
CA LYS A 144 -5.93 -3.22 14.46
C LYS A 144 -5.07 -2.20 15.20
N VAL A 145 -5.69 -1.45 16.10
CA VAL A 145 -5.00 -0.65 17.12
C VAL A 145 -5.49 -1.14 18.48
N ALA A 146 -4.58 -1.47 19.38
CA ALA A 146 -4.93 -1.96 20.71
C ALA A 146 -3.99 -1.37 21.77
N THR A 147 -4.53 -1.18 22.96
CA THR A 147 -3.81 -0.71 24.13
C THR A 147 -3.75 -1.84 25.14
N TYR A 148 -2.56 -2.10 25.67
CA TYR A 148 -2.31 -3.16 26.63
C TYR A 148 -1.61 -2.58 27.87
N PRO A 149 -2.07 -2.93 29.08
CA PRO A 149 -1.31 -2.66 30.30
C PRO A 149 0.10 -3.25 30.19
N LYS A 150 1.11 -2.56 30.72
CA LYS A 150 2.50 -3.04 30.64
C LYS A 150 2.70 -4.42 31.27
N GLY A 151 1.94 -4.75 32.32
CA GLY A 151 1.99 -6.06 32.97
C GLY A 151 1.29 -7.18 32.18
N GLU A 152 0.50 -6.84 31.17
CA GLU A 152 -0.27 -7.78 30.34
C GLU A 152 0.13 -7.64 28.86
N PHE A 153 1.36 -7.20 28.61
CA PHE A 153 1.84 -6.96 27.26
C PHE A 153 1.89 -8.28 26.47
N PRO A 154 1.22 -8.38 25.31
CA PRO A 154 1.10 -9.63 24.56
C PRO A 154 2.36 -9.87 23.71
N THR A 155 3.46 -10.24 24.37
CA THR A 155 4.78 -10.43 23.74
C THR A 155 4.73 -11.32 22.50
N ASP A 156 4.03 -12.45 22.56
CA ASP A 156 3.90 -13.36 21.42
C ASP A 156 3.15 -12.72 20.23
N ALA A 157 2.07 -11.99 20.48
CA ALA A 157 1.33 -11.33 19.40
C ALA A 157 2.13 -10.17 18.75
N VAL A 158 3.06 -9.56 19.48
CA VAL A 158 3.86 -8.41 19.00
C VAL A 158 5.16 -8.83 18.34
N TYR A 159 5.89 -9.78 18.94
CA TYR A 159 7.21 -10.20 18.51
C TYR A 159 7.25 -11.60 17.89
N GLY A 160 6.17 -12.38 18.04
CA GLY A 160 6.09 -13.75 17.55
C GLY A 160 6.08 -13.85 16.03
N ALA A 161 6.34 -15.06 15.56
CA ALA A 161 6.36 -15.36 14.14
C ALA A 161 4.97 -15.24 13.52
N THR A 162 4.92 -14.74 12.29
CA THR A 162 3.70 -14.67 11.47
C THR A 162 3.95 -15.42 10.16
N ALA A 163 2.92 -16.08 9.64
CA ALA A 163 3.04 -16.86 8.40
C ALA A 163 3.38 -15.99 7.17
N GLY A 164 2.91 -14.74 7.16
CA GLY A 164 3.24 -13.74 6.15
C GLY A 164 3.94 -12.52 6.74
N PRO A 165 4.30 -11.53 5.90
CA PRO A 165 4.85 -10.29 6.39
C PRO A 165 3.84 -9.56 7.26
N SER A 166 4.33 -8.88 8.29
CA SER A 166 3.50 -8.14 9.23
C SER A 166 4.29 -6.96 9.78
N LEU A 167 3.62 -5.86 10.10
CA LEU A 167 4.23 -4.68 10.70
C LEU A 167 3.54 -4.34 12.01
N ARG A 168 4.33 -4.09 13.06
CA ARG A 168 3.90 -3.72 14.41
C ARG A 168 4.53 -2.36 14.73
N LEU A 169 3.69 -1.37 15.03
CA LEU A 169 4.15 -0.07 15.54
C LEU A 169 3.85 0.00 17.03
N LEU A 170 4.84 0.37 17.83
CA LEU A 170 4.79 0.33 19.28
C LEU A 170 5.12 1.69 19.88
N THR A 171 4.30 2.14 20.84
CA THR A 171 4.62 3.31 21.65
C THR A 171 4.09 3.17 23.07
N CYS A 172 4.60 4.00 23.98
CA CYS A 172 4.04 4.13 25.33
C CYS A 172 2.67 4.82 25.27
N GLY A 173 1.75 4.45 26.16
CA GLY A 173 0.42 5.05 26.20
C GLY A 173 -0.28 4.94 27.55
N GLY A 174 -1.56 5.30 27.56
CA GLY A 174 -2.36 5.32 28.79
C GLY A 174 -1.98 6.47 29.72
N ARG A 175 -2.19 6.27 31.03
CA ARG A 175 -1.94 7.31 32.02
C ARG A 175 -0.44 7.40 32.33
N TYR A 176 0.06 8.62 32.46
CA TYR A 176 1.39 8.83 33.02
C TYR A 176 1.36 8.74 34.54
N ASP A 177 2.03 7.75 35.11
CA ASP A 177 2.31 7.65 36.54
C ASP A 177 3.52 8.52 36.89
N LYS A 178 3.28 9.62 37.61
CA LYS A 178 4.33 10.56 38.04
C LYS A 178 5.29 9.97 39.08
N ARG A 179 4.86 8.99 39.88
CA ARG A 179 5.70 8.34 40.90
C ARG A 179 6.70 7.40 40.22
N GLN A 180 6.21 6.60 39.28
CA GLN A 180 7.04 5.67 38.51
C GLN A 180 7.73 6.33 37.31
N ARG A 181 7.35 7.57 36.98
CA ARG A 181 7.80 8.34 35.81
C ARG A 181 7.61 7.57 34.50
N ALA A 182 6.54 6.81 34.42
CA ALA A 182 6.28 5.89 33.32
C ALA A 182 4.80 5.91 32.91
N TYR A 183 4.58 5.66 31.63
CA TYR A 183 3.27 5.33 31.09
C TYR A 183 2.83 3.94 31.57
N THR A 184 1.55 3.79 31.89
CA THR A 184 0.97 2.54 32.41
C THR A 184 0.74 1.49 31.33
N ASP A 185 0.61 1.91 30.07
CA ASP A 185 0.19 1.06 28.97
C ASP A 185 1.15 1.18 27.78
N ASN A 186 1.01 0.24 26.85
CA ASN A 186 1.61 0.27 25.52
C ASN A 186 0.50 0.27 24.47
N VAL A 187 0.68 1.06 23.42
CA VAL A 187 -0.19 1.06 22.25
C VAL A 187 0.51 0.29 21.14
N VAL A 188 -0.19 -0.71 20.61
CA VAL A 188 0.27 -1.55 19.50
C VAL A 188 -0.64 -1.33 18.31
N VAL A 189 -0.06 -0.93 17.18
CA VAL A 189 -0.72 -0.94 15.87
C VAL A 189 -0.27 -2.19 15.14
N PHE A 190 -1.23 -3.00 14.71
CA PHE A 190 -1.05 -4.13 13.83
C PHE A 190 -1.39 -3.69 12.41
N ALA A 191 -0.48 -3.96 11.48
CA ALA A 191 -0.67 -3.71 10.07
C ALA A 191 -0.19 -4.91 9.25
N ASP A 192 -0.90 -5.18 8.16
CA ASP A 192 -0.62 -6.27 7.24
C ASP A 192 -0.29 -5.70 5.85
N PRO A 193 0.39 -6.46 4.97
CA PRO A 193 0.81 -5.97 3.67
C PRO A 193 -0.37 -5.40 2.90
N ALA A 194 -0.21 -4.17 2.42
CA ALA A 194 -1.23 -3.58 1.58
C ALA A 194 -1.31 -4.37 0.27
N PRO A 195 -2.51 -4.64 -0.25
CA PRO A 195 -2.63 -5.18 -1.60
C PRO A 195 -1.90 -4.23 -2.55
N ALA A 196 -1.15 -4.81 -3.50
CA ALA A 196 -0.52 -4.02 -4.55
C ALA A 196 -1.60 -3.12 -5.18
N PRO A 197 -1.30 -1.84 -5.46
CA PRO A 197 -2.29 -0.96 -6.08
C PRO A 197 -2.79 -1.66 -7.34
N ALA A 198 -4.09 -1.97 -7.37
CA ALA A 198 -4.72 -2.46 -8.58
C ALA A 198 -4.38 -1.44 -9.66
N ALA A 199 -3.72 -1.89 -10.73
CA ALA A 199 -3.51 -1.05 -11.89
C ALA A 199 -4.88 -0.47 -12.25
N SER A 200 -5.04 0.86 -12.10
CA SER A 200 -6.27 1.53 -12.52
C SER A 200 -6.62 0.99 -13.90
N PRO A 201 -7.87 0.57 -14.18
CA PRO A 201 -8.23 0.27 -15.54
C PRO A 201 -7.85 1.51 -16.35
N ARG A 202 -6.86 1.38 -17.24
CA ARG A 202 -6.62 2.38 -18.26
C ARG A 202 -7.93 2.44 -19.01
N THR A 203 -8.74 3.46 -18.72
CA THR A 203 -9.90 3.79 -19.53
C THR A 203 -9.40 3.80 -20.96
N ALA A 204 -9.85 2.81 -21.75
CA ALA A 204 -9.61 2.78 -23.17
C ALA A 204 -10.04 4.15 -23.70
N ALA A 205 -9.09 4.87 -24.32
CA ALA A 205 -9.40 6.10 -25.02
C ALA A 205 -10.55 5.80 -26.00
N PRO A 206 -11.61 6.64 -26.06
CA PRO A 206 -12.66 6.42 -27.04
C PRO A 206 -12.04 6.44 -28.43
N THR A 207 -12.27 5.36 -29.17
CA THR A 207 -11.88 5.20 -30.57
C THR A 207 -12.28 6.44 -31.35
N ALA A 208 -11.29 7.09 -31.97
CA ALA A 208 -11.47 8.26 -32.81
C ALA A 208 -12.53 7.97 -33.88
N ARG A 209 -13.67 8.67 -33.78
CA ARG A 209 -14.65 8.78 -34.85
C ARG A 209 -14.15 9.85 -35.81
N LYS A 210 -14.04 9.47 -37.09
CA LYS A 210 -13.68 10.26 -38.27
C LYS A 210 -14.29 11.69 -38.26
N PRO A 211 -13.57 12.74 -38.72
CA PRO A 211 -13.97 14.14 -38.56
C PRO A 211 -15.18 14.51 -39.42
N ALA A 212 -16.11 15.28 -38.85
CA ALA A 212 -17.15 15.99 -39.58
C ALA A 212 -16.65 17.40 -39.92
N SER A 213 -16.87 17.80 -41.17
CA SER A 213 -16.49 19.07 -41.79
C SER A 213 -16.98 20.32 -41.01
N PRO A 214 -16.27 21.46 -41.10
CA PRO A 214 -16.65 22.69 -40.39
C PRO A 214 -17.82 23.42 -41.09
N PRO A 215 -18.72 24.09 -40.35
CA PRO A 215 -19.55 25.14 -40.92
C PRO A 215 -18.79 26.47 -41.01
N ALA A 216 -19.17 27.23 -42.03
CA ALA A 216 -18.55 28.46 -42.49
C ALA A 216 -18.48 29.59 -41.45
N ALA A 217 -17.40 30.36 -41.56
CA ALA A 217 -17.19 31.62 -40.88
C ALA A 217 -18.26 32.65 -41.25
N THR A 218 -18.77 33.38 -40.25
CA THR A 218 -19.28 34.74 -40.44
C THR A 218 -18.51 35.66 -39.49
N ALA A 219 -17.86 36.65 -40.08
CA ALA A 219 -17.11 37.69 -39.40
C ALA A 219 -18.05 38.66 -38.66
N ALA A 220 -17.65 39.07 -37.45
CA ALA A 220 -18.10 40.31 -36.85
C ALA A 220 -16.96 40.95 -36.05
N THR A 221 -16.50 42.08 -36.58
CA THR A 221 -15.52 43.03 -36.06
C THR A 221 -16.05 43.79 -34.84
N ALA A 222 -15.24 43.95 -33.77
CA ALA A 222 -15.12 45.19 -32.97
C ALA A 222 -14.06 45.09 -31.83
N ALA A 223 -12.90 45.72 -32.06
CA ALA A 223 -12.04 46.64 -31.25
C ALA A 223 -12.12 46.72 -29.68
N PRO A 224 -11.17 47.42 -28.98
CA PRO A 224 -10.35 46.84 -27.92
C PRO A 224 -10.57 47.41 -26.50
N GLY A 225 -10.52 46.55 -25.48
CA GLY A 225 -10.59 46.92 -24.06
C GLY A 225 -9.29 46.61 -23.29
N LYS A 226 -8.69 47.66 -22.71
CA LYS A 226 -7.47 47.68 -21.87
C LYS A 226 -7.41 46.61 -20.76
N PRO A 227 -6.20 46.13 -20.38
CA PRO A 227 -6.03 45.25 -19.23
C PRO A 227 -6.07 46.01 -17.90
N PRO A 228 -6.75 45.52 -16.84
CA PRO A 228 -6.55 46.02 -15.51
C PRO A 228 -5.23 45.49 -14.90
N ARG A 229 -4.59 46.39 -14.15
CA ARG A 229 -3.25 46.31 -13.57
C ARG A 229 -3.09 45.15 -12.58
N GLN A 230 -1.91 44.52 -12.65
CA GLN A 230 -1.31 43.79 -11.53
C GLN A 230 -1.19 44.71 -10.31
N THR A 231 -1.66 44.23 -9.17
CA THR A 231 -1.38 44.82 -7.85
C THR A 231 -0.69 43.76 -7.00
N SER A 232 0.64 43.81 -6.98
CA SER A 232 1.46 43.15 -5.97
C SER A 232 1.39 43.95 -4.66
N PRO A 233 1.11 43.32 -3.50
CA PRO A 233 1.40 43.93 -2.21
C PRO A 233 2.85 43.63 -1.75
N PRO A 234 3.43 44.49 -0.91
CA PRO A 234 4.88 44.59 -0.68
C PRO A 234 5.46 43.60 0.33
N LEU A 235 6.76 43.36 0.19
CA LEU A 235 7.69 42.72 1.14
C LEU A 235 8.75 43.77 1.55
N PRO A 236 9.50 43.56 2.64
CA PRO A 236 9.28 43.95 4.04
C PRO A 236 10.12 45.18 4.48
N PRO A 237 9.99 45.71 5.72
CA PRO A 237 11.09 46.43 6.35
C PRO A 237 12.06 45.46 7.05
N SER A 238 13.33 45.51 6.64
CA SER A 238 14.48 44.99 7.38
C SER A 238 14.91 45.94 8.51
N ALA A 239 15.59 45.36 9.52
CA ALA A 239 16.53 45.95 10.49
C ALA A 239 16.00 46.16 11.94
N PRO A 240 16.86 46.11 12.98
CA PRO A 240 18.32 46.18 12.92
C PRO A 240 19.12 45.02 13.56
N ALA A 241 20.35 44.90 13.06
CA ALA A 241 21.46 44.25 13.73
C ALA A 241 21.77 44.96 15.07
N SER A 242 21.80 44.21 16.17
CA SER A 242 22.50 44.64 17.37
C SER A 242 23.94 44.14 17.31
N SER A 243 24.83 45.12 17.29
CA SER A 243 26.28 45.02 17.42
C SER A 243 26.72 44.18 18.62
N ARG A 244 27.86 43.51 18.41
CA ARG A 244 28.86 43.13 19.42
C ARG A 244 29.09 44.23 20.48
N SER A 245 29.28 43.81 21.74
CA SER A 245 30.39 44.22 22.63
C SER A 245 30.31 43.37 23.91
N ARG A 246 31.25 42.43 24.13
CA ARG A 246 32.37 42.52 25.10
C ARG A 246 31.91 42.66 26.56
N SER A 247 32.07 41.59 27.34
CA SER A 247 33.01 41.49 28.48
C SER A 247 33.03 40.08 29.04
#